data_AF-A0A453HKM2-F1
#
_entry.id   AF-A0A453HKM2-F1
#
_cell.length_a   1.000
_cell.length_b   1.000
_cell.length_c   1.000
_cell.angle_alpha   90.00
_cell.angle_beta   90.00
_cell.angle_gamma   90.00
#
_symmetry.space_group_name_H-M   'P 1'
#
loop_
_entity.id
_entity.type
_entity.pdbx_description
1 polymer ?
#
loop_
_entity_poly.entity_id
_entity_poly.type
_entity_poly.pdbx_seq_one_letter_code
_entity_poly.pdbx_strand_id
1 'polypeptide(L)'
;ANGERKVHWISWQKMCVAKRDGGLGFRDPEAFNQALLVKQAWRILQVPTSLCARVLKARYFREDLILTAIAPPSASYTFWSILHGRD
;
A
#
# COMPACT_ATOMS: atom_id res chain seq x y z
N ALA A 1 6.75 -16.26 -38.40
CA ALA A 1 6.35 -15.50 -37.21
C ALA A 1 4.99 -16.02 -36.76
N ASN A 2 4.93 -16.84 -35.70
CA ASN A 2 3.67 -17.38 -35.19
C ASN A 2 2.80 -16.21 -34.68
N GLY A 3 1.57 -16.10 -35.18
CA GLY A 3 0.61 -15.02 -34.93
C GLY A 3 0.03 -14.99 -33.51
N GLU A 4 0.87 -15.17 -32.50
CA GLU A 4 0.46 -15.08 -31.10
C GLU A 4 0.22 -13.62 -30.72
N ARG A 5 -1.02 -13.30 -30.32
CA ARG A 5 -1.36 -11.97 -29.77
C ARG A 5 -0.56 -11.73 -28.49
N LYS A 6 0.38 -10.79 -28.55
CA LYS A 6 1.12 -10.32 -27.38
C LYS A 6 0.27 -9.36 -26.57
N VAL A 7 0.49 -9.32 -25.26
CA VAL A 7 -0.13 -8.33 -24.37
C VAL A 7 0.35 -6.94 -24.78
N HIS A 8 -0.61 -6.04 -25.05
CA HIS A 8 -0.34 -4.64 -25.32
C HIS A 8 -0.22 -3.88 -24.00
N TRP A 9 1.00 -3.80 -23.47
CA TRP A 9 1.28 -3.00 -22.28
C TRP A 9 1.08 -1.51 -22.57
N ILE A 10 0.31 -0.85 -21.70
CA ILE A 10 0.09 0.59 -21.69
C ILE A 10 0.59 1.13 -20.34
N SER A 11 1.10 2.36 -20.32
CA SER A 11 1.54 2.99 -19.07
C SER A 11 0.36 3.29 -18.14
N TRP A 12 0.61 3.21 -16.83
CA TRP A 12 -0.38 3.57 -15.80
C TRP A 12 -0.89 5.00 -15.98
N GLN A 13 -0.02 5.94 -16.33
CA GLN A 13 -0.39 7.33 -16.58
C GLN A 13 -1.47 7.43 -17.66
N LYS A 14 -1.34 6.68 -18.76
CA LYS A 14 -2.34 6.68 -19.85
C LYS A 14 -3.63 5.98 -19.43
N MET A 15 -3.58 4.95 -18.59
CA MET A 15 -4.79 4.31 -18.06
C MET A 15 -5.59 5.24 -17.13
N CYS A 16 -4.91 6.13 -16.41
CA CYS A 16 -5.55 7.06 -15.48
C CYS A 16 -6.22 8.25 -16.18
N VAL A 17 -5.87 8.54 -17.44
CA VAL A 17 -6.57 9.56 -18.23
C VAL A 17 -8.06 9.24 -18.31
N ALA A 18 -8.91 10.25 -18.24
CA ALA A 18 -10.36 10.06 -18.28
C ALA A 18 -10.80 9.37 -19.58
N LYS A 19 -11.90 8.61 -19.51
CA LYS A 19 -12.44 7.89 -20.68
C LYS A 19 -12.75 8.82 -21.86
N ARG A 20 -13.28 10.02 -21.57
CA ARG A 20 -13.58 11.05 -22.57
C ARG A 20 -12.33 11.60 -23.29
N ASP A 21 -11.17 11.48 -22.65
CA ASP A 21 -9.89 11.99 -23.12
C ASP A 21 -8.99 10.86 -23.66
N GLY A 22 -9.56 9.68 -23.92
CA GLY A 22 -8.87 8.55 -24.55
C GLY A 22 -8.12 7.60 -23.60
N GLY A 23 -8.32 7.72 -22.29
CA GLY A 23 -7.82 6.76 -21.30
C GLY A 23 -8.89 5.77 -20.80
N LEU A 24 -8.62 5.10 -19.68
CA LEU A 24 -9.55 4.14 -19.05
C LEU A 24 -10.30 4.72 -17.83
N GLY A 25 -9.90 5.91 -17.37
CA GLY A 25 -10.46 6.57 -16.19
C GLY A 25 -10.14 5.86 -14.89
N PHE A 26 -9.01 5.16 -14.82
CA PHE A 26 -8.56 4.54 -13.57
C PHE A 26 -8.06 5.60 -12.59
N ARG A 27 -8.15 5.29 -11.31
CA ARG A 27 -7.46 6.09 -10.28
C ARG A 27 -5.97 5.81 -10.38
N ASP A 28 -5.17 6.80 -9.99
CA ASP A 28 -3.74 6.61 -9.84
C ASP A 28 -3.46 5.43 -8.89
N PRO A 29 -2.86 4.32 -9.38
CA PRO A 29 -2.60 3.14 -8.56
C PRO A 29 -1.66 3.42 -7.41
N GLU A 30 -0.71 4.34 -7.57
CA GLU A 30 0.25 4.68 -6.53
C GLU A 30 -0.46 5.38 -5.37
N ALA A 31 -1.17 6.47 -5.65
CA ALA A 31 -1.98 7.15 -4.64
C ALA A 31 -3.03 6.22 -3.99
N PHE A 32 -3.65 5.34 -4.78
CA PHE A 32 -4.61 4.37 -4.24
C PHE A 32 -3.96 3.36 -3.29
N ASN A 33 -2.78 2.83 -3.64
CA ASN A 33 -2.04 1.92 -2.78
C ASN A 33 -1.56 2.62 -1.50
N GLN A 34 -1.10 3.87 -1.58
CA GLN A 34 -0.77 4.68 -0.39
C GLN A 34 -1.97 4.80 0.55
N ALA A 35 -3.15 5.15 0.03
CA ALA A 35 -4.37 5.23 0.84
C ALA A 35 -4.74 3.89 1.50
N LEU A 36 -4.48 2.75 0.84
CA LEU A 36 -4.68 1.43 1.45
C LEU A 36 -3.67 1.14 2.56
N LEU A 37 -2.43 1.58 2.42
CA LEU A 37 -1.40 1.47 3.46
C LEU A 37 -1.74 2.33 4.69
N VAL A 38 -2.16 3.59 4.48
CA VAL A 38 -2.70 4.47 5.54
C VAL A 38 -3.84 3.76 6.28
N LYS A 39 -4.79 3.19 5.51
CA LYS A 39 -5.96 2.50 6.08
C LYS A 39 -5.54 1.30 6.94
N GLN A 40 -4.45 0.63 6.59
CA GLN A 40 -3.92 -0.47 7.38
C GLN A 40 -3.26 0.04 8.68
N ALA A 41 -2.47 1.11 8.64
CA ALA A 41 -1.95 1.77 9.84
C ALA A 41 -3.09 2.21 10.77
N TRP A 42 -4.13 2.81 10.21
CA TRP A 42 -5.33 3.22 10.94
C TRP A 42 -6.05 2.03 11.59
N ARG A 43 -6.17 0.89 10.88
CA ARG A 43 -6.80 -0.31 11.44
C ARG A 43 -6.00 -0.91 12.59
N ILE A 44 -4.67 -0.85 12.55
CA ILE A 44 -3.80 -1.27 13.65
C ILE A 44 -4.06 -0.39 14.89
N LEU A 45 -4.25 0.92 14.69
CA LEU A 45 -4.56 1.86 15.76
C LEU A 45 -5.96 1.62 16.36
N GLN A 46 -6.98 1.45 15.52
CA GLN A 46 -8.37 1.32 15.94
C GLN A 46 -8.74 -0.05 16.48
N VAL A 47 -8.07 -1.11 16.02
CA VAL A 47 -8.37 -2.51 16.39
C VAL A 47 -7.10 -3.19 16.92
N PRO A 48 -6.59 -2.77 18.09
CA PRO A 48 -5.34 -3.26 18.64
C PRO A 48 -5.41 -4.74 19.06
N THR A 49 -6.61 -5.28 19.25
CA THR A 49 -6.85 -6.69 19.62
C THR A 49 -6.76 -7.65 18.43
N SER A 50 -6.78 -7.12 17.19
CA SER A 50 -6.64 -7.96 16.00
C SER A 50 -5.30 -8.69 15.99
N LEU A 51 -5.28 -9.92 15.46
CA LEU A 51 -4.04 -10.71 15.39
C LEU A 51 -2.91 -9.95 14.68
N CYS A 52 -3.23 -9.29 13.57
CA CYS A 52 -2.28 -8.48 12.81
C CYS A 52 -1.69 -7.34 13.67
N ALA A 53 -2.52 -6.56 14.35
CA ALA A 53 -2.06 -5.48 15.22
C ALA A 53 -1.18 -6.02 16.36
N ARG A 54 -1.60 -7.10 17.01
CA ARG A 54 -0.84 -7.73 18.11
C ARG A 54 0.52 -8.26 17.67
N VAL A 55 0.58 -8.95 16.53
CA VAL A 55 1.83 -9.49 15.98
C VAL A 55 2.79 -8.37 15.59
N LEU A 56 2.30 -7.35 14.88
CA LEU A 56 3.13 -6.23 14.46
C LEU A 56 3.62 -5.41 15.66
N LYS A 57 2.74 -5.15 16.64
CA LYS A 57 3.09 -4.45 17.88
C LYS A 57 4.16 -5.22 18.67
N ALA A 58 3.94 -6.51 18.92
CA ALA A 58 4.88 -7.36 19.63
C ALA A 58 6.25 -7.45 18.95
N ARG A 59 6.29 -7.37 17.62
CA ARG A 59 7.54 -7.50 16.85
C ARG A 59 8.28 -6.18 16.68
N TYR A 60 7.58 -5.07 16.47
CA TYR A 60 8.22 -3.84 15.96
C TYR A 60 8.01 -2.59 16.84
N PHE A 61 6.97 -2.52 17.68
CA PHE A 61 6.66 -1.31 18.46
C PHE A 61 5.94 -1.67 19.77
N ARG A 62 6.61 -2.42 20.66
CA ARG A 62 5.96 -3.02 21.86
C ARG A 62 5.36 -1.98 22.80
N GLU A 63 6.16 -0.95 23.12
CA GLU A 63 5.77 0.11 24.05
C GLU A 63 5.23 1.36 23.32
N ASP A 64 5.48 1.47 22.01
CA ASP A 64 5.10 2.62 21.21
C ASP A 64 3.71 2.47 20.57
N LEU A 65 3.25 3.57 19.95
CA LEU A 65 2.09 3.60 19.09
C LEU A 65 2.51 3.44 17.63
N ILE A 66 1.64 2.90 16.78
CA ILE A 66 1.90 2.81 15.34
C ILE A 66 2.16 4.19 14.71
N LEU A 67 1.62 5.27 15.31
CA LEU A 67 1.83 6.65 14.88
C LEU A 67 3.27 7.15 15.08
N THR A 68 3.96 6.64 16.11
CA THR A 68 5.32 7.05 16.46
C THR A 68 6.36 5.96 16.19
N ALA A 69 5.93 4.78 15.74
CA ALA A 69 6.80 3.64 15.48
C ALA A 69 7.84 3.95 14.39
N ILE A 70 9.07 3.47 14.57
CA ILE A 70 10.15 3.58 13.60
C ILE A 70 10.51 2.17 13.12
N ALA A 71 10.69 2.00 11.81
CA ALA A 71 11.07 0.70 11.25
C ALA A 71 12.52 0.36 11.62
N PRO A 72 12.80 -0.75 12.34
CA PRO A 72 14.17 -1.25 12.40
C PRO A 72 14.63 -1.71 11.01
N PRO A 73 15.94 -1.74 10.71
CA PRO A 73 16.45 -2.24 9.43
C PRO A 73 16.03 -3.68 9.11
N SER A 74 15.79 -4.50 10.15
CA SER A 74 15.30 -5.87 10.04
C SER A 74 13.78 -6.01 9.93
N ALA A 75 13.05 -4.89 9.81
CA ALA A 75 11.62 -4.91 9.63
C ALA A 75 11.22 -5.59 8.32
N SER A 76 10.08 -6.27 8.36
CA SER A 76 9.50 -6.88 7.16
C SER A 76 9.10 -5.80 6.18
N TYR A 77 9.12 -6.13 4.89
CA TYR A 77 8.65 -5.22 3.84
C TYR A 77 7.23 -4.71 4.12
N THR A 78 6.34 -5.56 4.61
CA THR A 78 4.98 -5.17 5.02
C THR A 78 4.97 -4.05 6.07
N PHE A 79 5.81 -4.14 7.10
CA PHE A 79 5.86 -3.10 8.13
C PHE A 79 6.45 -1.80 7.58
N TRP A 80 7.50 -1.88 6.75
CA TRP A 80 8.03 -0.74 6.01
C TRP A 80 6.97 -0.06 5.16
N SER A 81 6.18 -0.82 4.39
CA SER A 81 5.11 -0.25 3.56
C SER A 81 4.01 0.41 4.40
N ILE A 82 3.63 -0.18 5.54
CA ILE A 82 2.63 0.42 6.44
C ILE A 82 3.13 1.75 7.02
N LEU A 83 4.41 1.83 7.38
CA LEU A 83 5.01 3.08 7.87
C LEU A 83 5.16 4.11 6.75
N HIS A 84 5.55 3.67 5.55
CA HIS A 84 5.61 4.54 4.38
C HIS A 84 4.25 5.15 4.03
N GLY A 85 3.17 4.38 4.13
CA GLY A 85 1.83 4.91 3.92
C GLY A 85 1.32 5.76 5.09
N ARG A 86 1.85 5.59 6.31
CA ARG A 86 1.45 6.42 7.45
C ARG A 86 1.98 7.85 7.33
N ASP A 87 3.20 8.01 6.79
CA ASP A 87 3.95 9.27 6.68
C ASP A 87 3.53 10.09 5.43
#